data_AF-A0A060S4X0-F1
#
_entry.id   AF-A0A060S4X0-F1
#
_cell.length_a   1.000
_cell.length_b   1.000
_cell.length_c   1.000
_cell.angle_alpha   90.00
_cell.angle_beta   90.00
_cell.angle_gamma   90.00
#
_symmetry.space_group_name_H-M   'P 1'
#
loop_
_entity.id
_entity.type
_entity.pdbx_description
1 polymer ?
#
loop_
_entity_poly.entity_id
_entity_poly.type
_entity_poly.pdbx_seq_one_letter_code
_entity_poly.pdbx_strand_id
1 'polypeptide(L)'
;MITPCSTDSTPLYDVIGLGFGPANIAIAGAIVEKWANSNTGSSHAPLQQVLFIEKQPEFRWHPGMLLPNSRMQISFLKDLATLRSPQSPFTFLAYLHSQDRLLNFINRGSFTPTRKEL
;
A
#
# COMPACT_ATOMS: atom_id res chain seq x y z
N MET A 1 43.79 -21.76 20.80
CA MET A 1 42.96 -20.55 20.71
C MET A 1 41.93 -20.80 19.63
N ILE A 2 40.70 -21.15 20.02
CA ILE A 2 39.58 -21.35 19.11
C ILE A 2 38.75 -20.09 19.23
N THR A 3 38.77 -19.22 18.23
CA THR A 3 37.86 -18.08 18.13
C THR A 3 36.70 -18.53 17.26
N PRO A 4 35.47 -18.72 17.79
CA PRO A 4 34.33 -18.92 16.93
C PRO A 4 33.56 -17.61 16.73
N CYS A 5 32.91 -17.57 15.57
CA CYS A 5 31.72 -16.79 15.26
C CYS A 5 31.92 -15.34 14.83
N SER A 6 32.25 -15.16 13.56
CA SER A 6 31.63 -14.11 12.75
C SER A 6 30.13 -14.39 12.69
N THR A 7 29.35 -13.74 13.54
CA THR A 7 27.90 -13.65 13.36
C THR A 7 27.65 -12.79 12.12
N ASP A 8 27.43 -13.44 10.98
CA ASP A 8 26.63 -12.82 9.91
C ASP A 8 25.28 -12.49 10.54
N SER A 9 25.06 -11.22 10.90
CA SER A 9 23.86 -10.78 11.58
C SER A 9 22.71 -10.76 10.57
N THR A 10 22.05 -11.90 10.39
CA THR A 10 20.81 -11.96 9.62
C THR A 10 19.82 -10.98 10.26
N PRO A 11 19.30 -10.00 9.50
CA PRO A 11 18.35 -9.04 10.05
C PRO A 11 17.12 -9.78 10.57
N LEU A 12 16.76 -9.52 11.84
CA LEU A 12 15.51 -9.99 12.44
C LEU A 12 14.36 -9.12 11.92
N TYR A 13 13.38 -9.74 11.28
CA TYR A 13 12.17 -9.07 10.79
C TYR A 13 10.97 -9.39 11.68
N ASP A 14 10.19 -8.37 12.03
CA ASP A 14 8.94 -8.52 12.77
C ASP A 14 7.83 -9.05 11.85
N VAL A 15 7.86 -8.63 10.57
CA VAL A 15 6.89 -9.05 9.55
C VAL A 15 7.61 -9.27 8.23
N ILE A 16 7.36 -10.42 7.62
CA ILE A 16 7.73 -10.71 6.22
C ILE A 16 6.45 -11.01 5.44
N GLY A 17 6.16 -10.20 4.43
CA GLY A 17 5.08 -10.42 3.49
C GLY A 17 5.60 -11.01 2.17
N LEU A 18 4.99 -12.10 1.71
CA LEU A 18 5.27 -12.67 0.39
C LEU A 18 4.25 -12.14 -0.63
N GLY A 19 4.77 -11.57 -1.71
CA GLY A 19 4.03 -10.78 -2.70
C GLY A 19 3.88 -9.33 -2.28
N PHE A 20 3.74 -8.44 -3.26
CA PHE A 20 3.44 -7.02 -3.05
C PHE A 20 2.26 -6.56 -3.92
N GLY A 21 1.21 -7.37 -3.91
CA GLY A 21 -0.10 -7.05 -4.48
C GLY A 21 -0.93 -6.10 -3.59
N PRO A 22 -2.16 -5.75 -4.00
CA PRO A 22 -3.02 -4.80 -3.29
C PRO A 22 -3.24 -5.12 -1.80
N ALA A 23 -3.32 -6.41 -1.44
CA ALA A 23 -3.49 -6.83 -0.04
C ALA A 23 -2.29 -6.43 0.83
N ASN A 24 -1.07 -6.74 0.39
CA ASN A 24 0.15 -6.41 1.15
C ASN A 24 0.49 -4.93 1.06
N ILE A 25 0.14 -4.24 -0.02
CA ILE A 25 0.25 -2.78 -0.10
C ILE A 25 -0.68 -2.10 0.92
N ALA A 26 -1.91 -2.58 1.09
CA ALA A 26 -2.82 -2.04 2.11
C ALA A 26 -2.25 -2.20 3.53
N ILE A 27 -1.63 -3.35 3.81
CA ILE A 27 -0.95 -3.60 5.09
C ILE A 27 0.25 -2.64 5.25
N ALA A 28 1.10 -2.53 4.23
CA ALA A 28 2.26 -1.64 4.24
C ALA A 28 1.86 -0.18 4.50
N GLY A 29 0.82 0.32 3.80
CA GLY A 29 0.30 1.68 4.01
C GLY A 29 -0.21 1.91 5.43
N ALA A 30 -0.92 0.93 6.01
CA ALA A 30 -1.39 1.01 7.38
C ALA A 30 -0.22 1.03 8.41
N ILE A 31 0.84 0.27 8.15
CA ILE A 31 2.05 0.27 8.99
C ILE A 31 2.77 1.62 8.91
N VAL A 32 2.94 2.16 7.70
CA VAL A 32 3.57 3.49 7.49
C VAL A 32 2.80 4.59 8.21
N GLU A 33 1.46 4.57 8.16
CA GLU A 33 0.65 5.52 8.93
C GLU A 33 0.81 5.36 10.43
N LYS A 34 0.90 4.13 10.95
CA LYS A 34 1.15 3.92 12.38
C LYS A 34 2.53 4.44 12.81
N TRP A 35 3.55 4.28 11.97
CA TRP A 35 4.87 4.84 12.23
C TRP A 35 4.87 6.37 12.22
N ALA A 36 4.16 7.00 11.28
CA ALA A 36 4.04 8.45 11.25
C ALA A 36 3.32 9.01 12.49
N ASN A 37 2.40 8.23 13.08
CA ASN A 37 1.60 8.61 14.25
C ASN A 37 2.16 8.07 15.57
N SER A 38 3.35 7.46 15.61
CA SER A 38 3.87 6.80 16.82
C SER A 38 4.14 7.74 18.01
N ASN A 39 4.07 9.05 17.80
CA ASN A 39 4.11 10.06 18.86
C ASN A 39 2.83 10.09 19.73
N THR A 40 1.75 9.41 19.32
CA THR A 40 0.48 9.37 20.08
C THR A 40 0.37 8.10 20.93
N GLY A 41 1.16 8.01 22.00
CA GLY A 41 0.88 7.22 23.22
C GLY A 41 0.43 5.75 23.07
N SER A 42 0.77 5.04 21.99
CA SER A 42 0.30 3.67 21.78
C SER A 42 1.03 2.69 22.71
N SER A 43 0.28 1.87 23.43
CA SER A 43 0.77 0.93 24.45
C SER A 43 1.52 -0.30 23.89
N HIS A 44 1.65 -0.43 22.57
CA HIS A 44 2.33 -1.55 21.93
C HIS A 44 3.68 -1.12 21.35
N ALA A 45 4.67 -2.00 21.46
CA ALA A 45 5.97 -1.79 20.83
C ALA A 45 5.80 -1.58 19.31
N PRO A 46 6.42 -0.55 18.71
CA PRO A 46 6.29 -0.31 17.28
C PRO A 46 6.98 -1.44 16.51
N LEU A 47 6.38 -1.89 15.40
CA LEU A 47 7.06 -2.71 14.41
C LEU A 47 8.30 -1.94 13.92
N GLN A 48 9.47 -2.56 13.87
CA GLN A 48 10.69 -1.90 13.46
C GLN A 48 11.14 -2.38 12.08
N GLN A 49 11.10 -3.69 11.87
CA GLN A 49 11.66 -4.33 10.67
C GLN A 49 10.58 -5.08 9.91
N VAL A 50 10.10 -4.47 8.81
CA VAL A 50 9.07 -5.04 7.94
C VAL A 50 9.60 -5.18 6.52
N LEU A 51 9.45 -6.36 5.94
CA LEU A 51 9.89 -6.67 4.58
C LEU A 51 8.75 -7.23 3.75
N PHE A 52 8.60 -6.77 2.51
CA PHE A 52 7.73 -7.37 1.51
C PHE A 52 8.56 -7.82 0.31
N ILE A 53 8.32 -9.04 -0.17
CA ILE A 53 9.10 -9.65 -1.26
C ILE A 53 8.17 -9.95 -2.43
N GLU A 54 8.36 -9.29 -3.57
CA GLU A 54 7.61 -9.51 -4.80
C GLU A 54 8.49 -10.18 -5.87
N LYS A 55 7.93 -11.14 -6.58
CA LYS A 55 8.64 -11.84 -7.67
C LYS A 55 8.73 -11.00 -8.93
N GLN A 56 7.78 -10.09 -9.16
CA GLN A 56 7.79 -9.18 -10.29
C GLN A 56 8.76 -8.01 -10.04
N PRO A 57 9.50 -7.57 -11.07
CA PRO A 57 10.46 -6.46 -10.92
C PRO A 57 9.77 -5.11 -10.67
N GLU A 58 8.50 -5.00 -11.06
CA GLU A 58 7.68 -3.80 -10.93
C GLU A 58 6.27 -4.18 -10.49
N PHE A 59 5.61 -3.28 -9.77
CA PHE A 59 4.21 -3.47 -9.41
C PHE A 59 3.32 -3.45 -10.66
N ARG A 60 2.59 -4.54 -10.90
CA ARG A 60 1.58 -4.62 -11.96
C ARG A 60 0.35 -5.35 -11.45
N TRP A 61 -0.79 -4.69 -11.46
CA TRP A 61 -2.04 -5.32 -11.03
C TRP A 61 -2.81 -5.93 -12.21
N HIS A 62 -2.81 -7.27 -12.28
CA HIS A 62 -3.41 -8.06 -13.37
C HIS A 62 -3.07 -7.53 -14.78
N PRO A 63 -1.79 -7.51 -15.18
CA PRO A 63 -1.38 -6.90 -16.46
C PRO A 63 -2.04 -7.52 -17.69
N GLY A 64 -2.35 -8.82 -17.66
CA GLY A 64 -3.04 -9.52 -18.75
C GLY A 64 -4.53 -9.16 -18.90
N MET A 65 -5.10 -8.36 -18.00
CA MET A 65 -6.52 -7.98 -18.01
C MET A 65 -6.75 -6.47 -18.14
N LEU A 66 -5.73 -5.70 -18.52
CA LEU A 66 -5.84 -4.27 -18.82
C LEU A 66 -6.41 -4.03 -20.22
N LEU A 67 -7.57 -4.63 -20.50
CA LEU A 67 -8.29 -4.44 -21.76
C LEU A 67 -8.67 -2.96 -21.92
N PRO A 68 -8.71 -2.43 -23.16
CA PRO A 68 -9.21 -1.09 -23.43
C PRO A 68 -10.59 -0.88 -22.79
N ASN A 69 -10.78 0.25 -22.11
CA ASN A 69 -12.03 0.62 -21.43
C ASN A 69 -12.47 -0.27 -20.26
N SER A 70 -11.63 -1.19 -19.78
CA SER A 70 -11.93 -1.98 -18.58
C SER A 70 -12.09 -1.07 -17.36
N ARG A 71 -13.16 -1.32 -16.60
CA ARG A 71 -13.51 -0.58 -15.38
C ARG A 71 -13.39 -1.45 -14.16
N MET A 72 -13.27 -0.78 -13.01
CA MET A 72 -13.44 -1.43 -11.73
C MET A 72 -14.87 -1.90 -11.52
N GLN A 73 -15.02 -3.07 -10.92
CA GLN A 73 -16.32 -3.63 -10.52
C GLN A 73 -16.71 -3.19 -9.10
N ILE A 74 -15.93 -2.29 -8.49
CA ILE A 74 -16.07 -1.86 -7.11
C ILE A 74 -15.98 -0.33 -7.04
N SER A 75 -16.66 0.27 -6.06
CA SER A 75 -16.58 1.71 -5.79
C SER A 75 -15.15 2.12 -5.45
N PHE A 76 -14.70 3.28 -5.95
CA PHE A 76 -13.40 3.85 -5.59
C PHE A 76 -13.25 4.13 -4.09
N LEU A 77 -14.35 4.28 -3.34
CA LEU A 77 -14.34 4.44 -1.89
C LEU A 77 -13.92 3.16 -1.15
N LYS A 78 -13.87 2.02 -1.84
CA LYS A 78 -13.31 0.75 -1.34
C LYS A 78 -11.86 0.58 -1.82
N ASP A 79 -11.11 1.67 -1.85
CA ASP A 79 -9.66 1.65 -2.05
C ASP A 79 -8.94 1.01 -0.84
N LEU A 80 -7.61 1.12 -0.81
CA LEU A 80 -6.77 0.47 0.20
C LEU A 80 -6.79 1.13 1.59
N ALA A 81 -7.38 2.31 1.73
CA ALA A 81 -7.25 3.13 2.93
C ALA A 81 -8.55 3.78 3.42
N THR A 82 -9.43 4.23 2.53
CA THR A 82 -10.61 5.07 2.83
C THR A 82 -11.49 4.48 3.92
N LEU A 83 -11.81 3.18 3.87
CA LEU A 83 -12.64 2.53 4.90
C LEU A 83 -11.95 2.38 6.26
N ARG A 84 -10.62 2.43 6.29
CA ARG A 84 -9.82 2.37 7.52
C ARG A 84 -9.56 3.76 8.10
N SER A 85 -9.22 4.72 7.24
CA SER A 85 -8.96 6.11 7.59
C SER A 85 -9.20 7.01 6.36
N PRO A 86 -10.32 7.74 6.29
CA PRO A 86 -10.60 8.66 5.18
C PRO A 86 -9.60 9.82 5.06
N GLN A 87 -8.86 10.12 6.12
CA GLN A 87 -7.80 11.15 6.13
C GLN A 87 -6.44 10.61 5.67
N SER A 88 -6.35 9.31 5.35
CA SER A 88 -5.10 8.71 4.90
C SER A 88 -4.60 9.37 3.61
N PRO A 89 -3.28 9.63 3.50
CA PRO A 89 -2.68 10.08 2.23
C PRO A 89 -2.71 8.98 1.15
N PHE A 90 -3.01 7.74 1.52
CA PHE A 90 -3.10 6.59 0.61
C PHE A 90 -4.52 6.31 0.12
N THR A 91 -5.47 7.23 0.35
CA THR A 91 -6.79 7.16 -0.28
C THR A 91 -6.69 7.46 -1.78
N PHE A 92 -7.60 6.90 -2.57
CA PHE A 92 -7.70 7.16 -4.01
C PHE A 92 -7.97 8.64 -4.31
N LEU A 93 -8.74 9.32 -3.44
CA LEU A 93 -8.97 10.75 -3.57
C LEU A 93 -7.71 11.58 -3.31
N ALA A 94 -6.91 11.22 -2.29
CA ALA A 94 -5.63 11.87 -2.04
C ALA A 94 -4.65 11.66 -3.21
N TYR A 95 -4.63 10.46 -3.80
CA TYR A 95 -3.89 10.19 -5.04
C TYR A 95 -4.37 11.07 -6.20
N LEU A 96 -5.68 11.14 -6.46
CA LEU A 96 -6.20 12.00 -7.54
C LEU A 96 -5.88 13.49 -7.32
N HIS A 97 -5.91 13.95 -6.06
CA HIS A 97 -5.52 15.30 -5.71
C HIS A 97 -4.04 15.55 -5.97
N SER A 98 -3.14 14.63 -5.57
CA SER A 98 -1.70 14.78 -5.81
C SER A 98 -1.31 14.72 -7.29
N GLN A 99 -2.20 14.24 -8.15
CA GLN A 99 -2.02 14.19 -9.60
C GLN A 99 -2.79 15.29 -10.35
N ASP A 100 -3.34 16.30 -9.67
CA ASP A 100 -4.18 17.36 -10.26
C ASP A 100 -5.37 16.85 -11.09
N ARG A 101 -5.88 15.66 -10.74
CA ARG A 101 -6.94 14.94 -11.47
C ARG A 101 -8.24 14.86 -10.71
N LEU A 102 -8.30 15.34 -9.47
CA LEU A 102 -9.48 15.22 -8.61
C LEU A 102 -10.72 15.91 -9.22
N LEU A 103 -10.60 17.17 -9.65
CA LEU A 103 -11.72 17.90 -10.25
C LEU A 103 -12.25 17.20 -11.51
N ASN A 104 -11.33 16.72 -12.35
CA ASN A 104 -11.68 15.97 -13.56
C ASN A 104 -12.41 14.67 -13.22
N PHE A 105 -11.99 13.97 -12.16
CA PHE A 105 -12.67 12.76 -11.70
C PHE A 105 -14.07 13.05 -11.15
N ILE A 106 -14.22 14.10 -10.33
CA ILE A 106 -15.52 14.56 -9.81
C ILE A 106 -16.49 14.85 -10.96
N ASN A 107 -16.04 15.59 -11.96
CA ASN A 107 -16.85 15.97 -13.12
C ASN A 107 -17.31 14.76 -13.96
N ARG A 108 -16.62 13.62 -13.89
CA ARG A 108 -17.05 12.38 -14.57
C ARG A 108 -18.24 11.71 -13.90
N GLY A 109 -18.55 12.02 -12.64
CA GLY A 109 -19.72 11.49 -11.94
C GLY A 109 -19.76 9.96 -11.80
N SER A 110 -18.59 9.30 -11.81
CA SER A 110 -18.49 7.84 -11.83
C SER A 110 -17.94 7.27 -10.54
N PHE A 111 -18.60 6.25 -9.99
CA PHE A 111 -18.10 5.50 -8.83
C PHE A 111 -17.10 4.40 -9.19
N THR A 112 -16.99 4.03 -10.47
CA THR A 112 -16.10 2.96 -10.95
C THR A 112 -15.01 3.53 -11.85
N PRO A 113 -13.78 3.75 -11.34
CA PRO A 113 -12.67 4.24 -12.15
C PRO A 113 -12.25 3.21 -13.20
N THR A 114 -11.52 3.64 -14.22
CA THR A 114 -10.93 2.68 -15.16
C THR A 114 -9.79 1.92 -14.50
N ARG A 115 -9.49 0.69 -14.95
CA ARG A 115 -8.38 -0.09 -14.38
C ARG A 115 -7.00 0.56 -14.59
N LYS A 116 -6.88 1.49 -15.55
CA LYS A 116 -5.65 2.25 -15.81
C LYS A 116 -5.43 3.42 -14.84
N GLU A 117 -6.47 3.82 -14.12
CA GLU A 117 -6.38 4.97 -13.19
C GLU A 117 -5.98 4.57 -11.77
N LEU A 118 -5.93 3.26 -11.50
CA LEU A 118 -5.44 2.67 -10.26
C LEU A 118 -3.94 2.43 -10.28
#